data_AF-A0AAN0LTE3-F1
#
_entry.id   AF-A0AAN0LTE3-F1
#
_cell.length_a   1.000
_cell.length_b   1.000
_cell.length_c   1.000
_cell.angle_alpha   90.00
_cell.angle_beta   90.00
_cell.angle_gamma   90.00
#
_symmetry.space_group_name_H-M   'P 1'
#
loop_
_entity.id
_entity.type
_entity.pdbx_description
1 polymer ?
#
loop_
_entity_poly.entity_id
_entity_poly.type
_entity_poly.pdbx_seq_one_letter_code
_entity_poly.pdbx_strand_id
1 'polypeptide(L)'
;MSYRRQKKQLIDNWTIDKKGLSDTWLDNMESIEGWVLEKGDVVLCDYGENLGSEYNTDRGELRPGVVISTKNHNHGIAIVAPTSTSKINKIRPFEYKLFKVNNPFLDRDTKVQVNAARCISAVRINKKVGKMTDSEISKLDIIIKRIFEI
;
A
#
# COMPACT_ATOMS: atom_id res chain seq x y z
N MET A 1 4.72 -0.56 -30.24
CA MET A 1 5.48 -1.57 -29.47
C MET A 1 4.49 -2.56 -28.88
N SER A 2 4.72 -3.88 -28.91
CA SER A 2 3.71 -4.83 -28.37
C SER A 2 3.61 -4.74 -26.84
N TYR A 3 2.42 -5.02 -26.29
CA TYR A 3 2.18 -5.01 -24.84
C TYR A 3 3.19 -5.90 -24.09
N ARG A 4 3.48 -7.09 -24.64
CA ARG A 4 4.48 -8.00 -24.07
C ARG A 4 5.86 -7.36 -23.97
N ARG A 5 6.28 -6.63 -25.00
CA ARG A 5 7.59 -5.96 -25.02
C ARG A 5 7.63 -4.79 -24.03
N GLN A 6 6.58 -3.99 -23.96
CA GLN A 6 6.45 -2.91 -22.97
C GLN A 6 6.52 -3.48 -21.55
N LYS A 7 5.78 -4.55 -21.26
CA LYS A 7 5.78 -5.19 -19.95
C LYS A 7 7.15 -5.70 -19.53
N LYS A 8 7.89 -6.33 -20.45
CA LYS A 8 9.29 -6.74 -20.19
C LYS A 8 10.17 -5.54 -19.81
N GLN A 9 10.07 -4.45 -20.57
CA GLN A 9 10.83 -3.23 -20.27
C GLN A 9 10.44 -2.59 -18.93
N LEU A 10 9.17 -2.67 -18.52
CA LEU A 10 8.74 -2.22 -17.19
C LEU A 10 9.39 -3.04 -16.08
N ILE A 11 9.43 -4.37 -16.23
CA ILE A 11 10.06 -5.29 -15.28
C ILE A 11 11.59 -5.08 -15.22
N ASP A 12 12.24 -4.89 -16.37
CA ASP A 12 13.68 -4.66 -16.44
C ASP A 12 14.07 -3.37 -15.70
N ASN A 13 13.31 -2.28 -15.90
CA ASN A 13 13.56 -1.04 -15.19
C ASN A 13 13.28 -1.17 -13.69
N TRP A 14 12.19 -1.84 -13.31
CA TRP A 14 11.89 -2.09 -11.90
C TRP A 14 13.01 -2.89 -11.21
N THR A 15 13.69 -3.78 -11.94
CA THR A 15 14.85 -4.50 -11.42
C THR A 15 16.00 -3.56 -11.05
N ILE A 16 16.19 -2.48 -11.80
CA ILE A 16 17.17 -1.43 -11.51
C ILE A 16 16.74 -0.65 -10.27
N ASP A 17 15.49 -0.17 -10.24
CA ASP A 17 14.96 0.61 -9.11
C ASP A 17 15.01 -0.18 -7.80
N LYS A 18 14.69 -1.48 -7.86
CA LYS A 18 14.77 -2.40 -6.71
C LYS A 18 16.20 -2.54 -6.17
N LYS A 19 17.23 -2.46 -7.01
CA LYS A 19 18.63 -2.45 -6.54
C LYS A 19 18.91 -1.16 -5.78
N GLY A 20 18.51 0.00 -6.30
CA GLY A 20 18.67 1.27 -5.60
C GLY A 20 17.92 1.32 -4.25
N LEU A 21 16.72 0.74 -4.17
CA LEU A 21 16.00 0.57 -2.90
C LEU A 21 16.76 -0.36 -1.92
N SER A 22 17.45 -1.39 -2.43
CA SER A 22 18.29 -2.27 -1.62
C SER A 22 19.48 -1.51 -1.04
N ASP A 23 20.16 -0.70 -1.86
CA ASP A 23 21.29 0.13 -1.41
C ASP A 23 20.81 1.14 -0.37
N THR A 24 19.67 1.81 -0.62
CA THR A 24 19.04 2.74 0.33
C THR A 24 18.75 2.07 1.68
N TRP A 25 18.26 0.83 1.66
CA TRP A 25 18.02 0.07 2.89
C TRP A 25 19.31 -0.21 3.65
N LEU A 26 20.38 -0.65 2.96
CA LEU A 26 21.67 -0.92 3.58
C LEU A 26 22.28 0.34 4.21
N ASP A 27 22.14 1.49 3.54
CA ASP A 27 22.68 2.77 4.00
C ASP A 27 21.91 3.37 5.18
N ASN A 28 20.63 3.00 5.38
CA ASN A 28 19.73 3.67 6.31
C ASN A 28 18.99 2.71 7.27
N MET A 29 19.45 1.47 7.41
CA MET A 29 18.75 0.36 8.09
C MET A 29 18.17 0.77 9.45
N GLU A 30 18.97 1.32 10.35
CA GLU A 30 18.53 1.71 11.70
C GLU A 30 17.36 2.72 11.67
N SER A 31 17.44 3.71 10.78
CA SER A 31 16.39 4.73 10.66
C SER A 31 15.09 4.16 10.09
N ILE A 32 15.19 3.22 9.14
CA ILE A 32 14.03 2.62 8.49
C ILE A 32 13.35 1.62 9.45
N GLU A 33 14.12 0.85 10.20
CA GLU A 33 13.59 -0.07 11.23
C GLU A 33 12.99 0.68 12.42
N GLY A 34 13.54 1.84 12.77
CA GLY A 34 13.02 2.73 13.80
C GLY A 34 11.71 3.43 13.42
N TRP A 35 11.25 3.32 12.17
CA TRP A 35 10.04 3.99 11.74
C TRP A 35 8.79 3.32 12.31
N VAL A 36 8.10 4.03 13.20
CA VAL A 36 6.89 3.52 13.87
C VAL A 36 5.66 3.72 12.99
N LEU A 37 5.16 2.63 12.41
CA LEU A 37 3.87 2.58 11.72
C LEU A 37 2.81 1.91 12.57
N GLU A 38 1.61 2.46 12.55
CA GLU A 38 0.46 1.92 13.27
C GLU A 38 -0.62 1.43 12.31
N LYS A 39 -1.44 0.49 12.78
CA LYS A 39 -2.62 0.04 12.06
C LYS A 39 -3.54 1.22 11.77
N GLY A 40 -4.02 1.32 10.53
CA GLY A 40 -4.85 2.42 10.05
C GLY A 40 -4.04 3.62 9.53
N ASP A 41 -2.72 3.64 9.67
CA ASP A 41 -1.91 4.66 9.02
C ASP A 41 -2.07 4.59 7.51
N VAL A 42 -2.27 5.75 6.90
CA VAL A 42 -2.31 5.90 5.44
C VAL A 42 -0.96 6.42 4.99
N VAL A 43 -0.32 5.67 4.12
CA VAL A 43 1.06 5.88 3.69
C VAL A 43 1.17 5.92 2.18
N LEU A 44 2.13 6.67 1.63
CA LEU A 44 2.49 6.61 0.22
C LEU A 44 3.59 5.58 0.00
N CYS A 45 3.34 4.62 -0.87
CA CYS A 45 4.22 3.46 -1.07
C CYS A 45 4.56 3.24 -2.55
N ASP A 46 5.74 2.65 -2.75
CA ASP A 46 6.15 2.04 -4.01
C ASP A 46 5.93 0.52 -3.99
N TYR A 47 4.88 0.07 -4.68
CA TYR A 47 4.58 -1.35 -4.87
C TYR A 47 5.44 -2.00 -5.97
N GLY A 48 6.16 -1.19 -6.74
CA GLY A 48 6.95 -1.60 -7.89
C GLY A 48 6.09 -2.04 -9.07
N GLU A 49 6.74 -2.66 -10.05
CA GLU A 49 6.05 -3.26 -11.20
C GLU A 49 5.33 -4.57 -10.80
N ASN A 50 4.09 -4.74 -11.24
CA ASN A 50 3.26 -5.90 -10.92
C ASN A 50 3.53 -7.10 -11.84
N LEU A 51 3.06 -8.27 -11.40
CA LEU A 51 2.76 -9.39 -12.30
C LEU A 51 1.24 -9.52 -12.45
N GLY A 52 0.78 -9.60 -13.70
CA GLY A 52 -0.65 -9.79 -14.01
C GLY A 52 -1.54 -8.67 -13.46
N SER A 53 -2.41 -9.01 -12.50
CA SER A 53 -3.44 -8.12 -11.95
C SER A 53 -3.12 -7.60 -10.54
N GLU A 54 -1.89 -7.83 -10.04
CA GLU A 54 -1.48 -7.22 -8.77
C GLU A 54 -1.52 -5.69 -8.89
N TYR A 55 -1.74 -5.01 -7.78
CA TYR A 55 -1.58 -3.55 -7.75
C TYR A 55 -0.10 -3.21 -7.86
N ASN A 56 0.24 -2.38 -8.85
CA ASN A 56 1.54 -1.75 -9.01
C ASN A 56 1.47 -0.27 -8.62
N THR A 57 2.64 0.33 -8.64
CA THR A 57 2.82 1.77 -8.72
C THR A 57 3.10 2.12 -10.19
N ASP A 58 2.37 3.07 -10.76
CA ASP A 58 2.69 3.58 -12.10
C ASP A 58 4.01 4.36 -12.01
N ARG A 59 4.82 4.33 -13.08
CA ARG A 59 6.20 4.88 -13.04
C ARG A 59 6.22 6.32 -12.55
N GLY A 60 6.92 6.54 -11.43
CA GLY A 60 7.17 7.86 -10.84
C GLY A 60 6.07 8.36 -9.91
N GLU A 61 4.97 7.63 -9.76
CA GLU A 61 3.95 7.96 -8.76
C GLU A 61 4.18 7.15 -7.49
N LEU A 62 3.53 7.53 -6.39
CA LEU A 62 3.45 6.70 -5.20
C LEU A 62 1.98 6.37 -4.99
N ARG A 63 1.68 5.13 -4.63
CA ARG A 63 0.30 4.73 -4.39
C ARG A 63 -0.01 4.79 -2.90
N PRO A 64 -1.11 5.46 -2.49
CA PRO A 64 -1.55 5.39 -1.11
C PRO A 64 -1.96 3.96 -0.74
N GLY A 65 -1.55 3.53 0.44
CA GLY A 65 -1.93 2.27 1.07
C GLY A 65 -2.26 2.47 2.54
N VAL A 66 -3.04 1.54 3.10
CA VAL A 66 -3.38 1.51 4.52
C VAL A 66 -2.59 0.41 5.19
N VAL A 67 -1.87 0.74 6.26
CA VAL A 67 -1.21 -0.25 7.13
C VAL A 67 -2.28 -1.04 7.86
N ILE A 68 -2.33 -2.36 7.65
CA ILE A 68 -3.33 -3.25 8.29
C ILE A 68 -2.73 -4.13 9.38
N SER A 69 -1.40 -4.14 9.48
CA SER A 69 -0.63 -4.87 10.49
C SER A 69 -0.52 -4.07 11.78
N THR A 70 -0.36 -4.78 12.89
CA THR A 70 -0.19 -4.16 14.22
C THR A 70 1.20 -3.57 14.36
N LYS A 71 1.36 -2.57 15.24
CA LYS A 71 2.63 -1.88 15.51
C LYS A 71 3.79 -2.84 15.78
N ASN A 72 3.55 -3.92 16.54
CA ASN A 72 4.59 -4.91 16.88
C ASN A 72 5.08 -5.72 15.67
N HIS A 73 4.35 -5.69 14.55
CA HIS A 73 4.78 -6.30 13.29
C HIS A 73 5.50 -5.31 12.37
N ASN A 74 5.45 -4.01 12.70
CA ASN A 74 5.88 -2.94 11.81
C ASN A 74 7.31 -2.47 12.09
N HIS A 75 8.27 -3.40 12.02
CA HIS A 75 9.70 -3.13 12.25
C HIS A 75 10.48 -3.45 10.97
N GLY A 76 10.81 -2.42 10.18
CA GLY A 76 11.47 -2.59 8.88
C GLY A 76 10.57 -3.12 7.76
N ILE A 77 9.37 -3.59 8.09
CA ILE A 77 8.32 -4.07 7.17
C ILE A 77 6.95 -3.54 7.61
N ALA A 78 5.96 -3.63 6.73
CA ALA A 78 4.55 -3.47 7.08
C ALA A 78 3.66 -4.25 6.10
N ILE A 79 2.55 -4.79 6.59
CA ILE A 79 1.45 -5.29 5.75
C ILE A 79 0.55 -4.11 5.39
N VAL A 80 0.48 -3.79 4.10
CA VAL A 80 -0.23 -2.62 3.56
C VAL A 80 -1.24 -3.06 2.50
N ALA A 81 -2.48 -2.58 2.62
CA ALA A 81 -3.53 -2.73 1.62
C ALA A 81 -3.56 -1.49 0.69
N PRO A 82 -3.35 -1.64 -0.63
CA PRO A 82 -3.35 -0.51 -1.54
C PRO A 82 -4.74 0.13 -1.65
N THR A 83 -4.78 1.40 -2.05
CA THR A 83 -6.04 2.11 -2.33
C THR A 83 -6.28 2.34 -3.82
N SER A 84 -7.54 2.51 -4.19
CA SER A 84 -7.97 2.81 -5.57
C SER A 84 -9.16 3.76 -5.57
N THR A 85 -9.18 4.70 -6.51
CA THR A 85 -10.32 5.58 -6.77
C THR A 85 -11.24 5.03 -7.87
N SER A 86 -10.86 3.90 -8.48
CA SER A 86 -11.62 3.29 -9.58
C SER A 86 -12.94 2.68 -9.08
N LYS A 87 -14.04 2.85 -9.83
CA LYS A 87 -15.34 2.21 -9.54
C LYS A 87 -15.80 2.41 -8.09
N ILE A 88 -15.60 3.61 -7.52
CA ILE A 88 -15.90 3.92 -6.13
C ILE A 88 -17.38 3.77 -5.75
N ASN A 89 -18.28 3.76 -6.74
CA ASN A 89 -19.71 3.52 -6.57
C ASN A 89 -20.08 2.02 -6.46
N LYS A 90 -19.10 1.12 -6.63
CA LYS A 90 -19.28 -0.33 -6.50
C LYS A 90 -18.21 -0.91 -5.58
N ILE A 91 -18.58 -1.04 -4.31
CA ILE A 91 -17.73 -1.58 -3.25
C ILE A 91 -17.97 -3.09 -3.14
N ARG A 92 -16.89 -3.86 -3.25
CA ARG A 92 -16.92 -5.33 -3.13
C ARG A 92 -16.77 -5.76 -1.66
N PRO A 93 -17.15 -7.01 -1.31
CA PRO A 93 -17.08 -7.49 0.08
C PRO A 93 -15.69 -7.47 0.74
N PHE A 94 -14.64 -7.39 -0.08
CA PHE A 94 -13.23 -7.33 0.32
C PHE A 94 -12.62 -5.92 0.22
N GLU A 95 -13.46 -4.91 -0.01
CA GLU A 95 -13.07 -3.51 -0.16
C GLU A 95 -13.70 -2.67 0.94
N TYR A 96 -12.97 -1.68 1.44
CA TYR A 96 -13.49 -0.68 2.38
C TYR A 96 -13.50 0.69 1.73
N LYS A 97 -14.63 1.42 1.78
CA LYS A 97 -14.71 2.78 1.24
C LYS A 97 -14.27 3.81 2.29
N LEU A 98 -13.24 4.58 1.96
CA LEU A 98 -12.82 5.77 2.69
C LEU A 98 -13.44 7.00 2.03
N PHE A 99 -14.19 7.75 2.83
CA PHE A 99 -14.84 8.98 2.37
C PHE A 99 -13.93 10.18 2.61
N LYS A 100 -13.76 11.02 1.59
CA LYS A 100 -12.96 12.25 1.69
C LYS A 100 -13.46 13.17 2.80
N VAL A 101 -14.78 13.26 2.97
CA VAL A 101 -15.40 14.11 4.01
C VAL A 101 -14.92 13.77 5.42
N ASN A 102 -14.60 12.50 5.68
CA ASN A 102 -14.09 12.05 6.98
C ASN A 102 -12.55 12.01 7.04
N ASN A 103 -11.89 12.07 5.88
CA ASN A 103 -10.45 11.89 5.72
C ASN A 103 -9.89 13.00 4.82
N PRO A 104 -9.65 14.22 5.35
CA PRO A 104 -9.25 15.40 4.55
C PRO A 104 -7.91 15.24 3.81
N PHE A 105 -7.08 14.30 4.24
CA PHE A 105 -5.82 13.94 3.55
C PHE A 105 -6.06 13.22 2.21
N LEU A 106 -7.31 12.88 1.87
CA LEU A 106 -7.68 12.31 0.59
C LEU A 106 -8.11 13.39 -0.40
N ASP A 107 -7.61 13.33 -1.63
CA ASP A 107 -8.06 14.23 -2.70
C ASP A 107 -9.51 13.96 -3.14
N ARG A 108 -9.97 12.71 -2.99
CA ARG A 108 -11.31 12.21 -3.34
C ARG A 108 -11.60 10.91 -2.59
N ASP A 109 -12.87 10.50 -2.58
CA ASP A 109 -13.26 9.18 -2.07
C ASP A 109 -12.39 8.08 -2.68
N THR A 110 -11.89 7.19 -1.84
CA THR A 110 -11.04 6.08 -2.24
C THR A 110 -11.53 4.79 -1.60
N LYS A 111 -11.08 3.65 -2.11
CA LYS A 111 -11.35 2.36 -1.48
C LYS A 111 -10.07 1.58 -1.22
N VAL A 112 -10.00 0.99 -0.03
CA VAL A 112 -8.94 0.10 0.43
C VAL A 112 -9.20 -1.30 -0.14
N GLN A 113 -8.17 -1.90 -0.74
CA GLN A 113 -8.22 -3.19 -1.44
C GLN A 113 -7.60 -4.27 -0.55
N VAL A 114 -8.38 -4.81 0.39
CA VAL A 114 -7.82 -5.74 1.40
C VAL A 114 -7.36 -7.05 0.77
N ASN A 115 -8.01 -7.51 -0.29
CA ASN A 115 -7.60 -8.69 -1.07
C ASN A 115 -6.24 -8.52 -1.77
N ALA A 116 -5.74 -7.29 -1.88
CA ALA A 116 -4.43 -6.97 -2.48
C ALA A 116 -3.41 -6.55 -1.42
N ALA A 117 -3.69 -6.81 -0.14
CA ALA A 117 -2.76 -6.55 0.94
C ALA A 117 -1.48 -7.37 0.76
N ARG A 118 -0.34 -6.75 1.04
CA ARG A 118 0.98 -7.39 0.94
C ARG A 118 1.93 -6.83 1.97
N CYS A 119 2.85 -7.67 2.41
CA CYS A 119 4.00 -7.24 3.18
C CYS A 119 4.98 -6.50 2.25
N ILE A 120 5.41 -5.31 2.66
CA ILE A 120 6.42 -4.50 1.99
C ILE A 120 7.49 -4.08 2.99
N SER A 121 8.73 -3.93 2.52
CA SER A 121 9.78 -3.29 3.32
C SER A 121 9.46 -1.81 3.50
N ALA A 122 9.76 -1.28 4.68
CA ALA A 122 9.58 0.13 5.02
C ALA A 122 10.39 1.07 4.13
N VAL A 123 11.47 0.61 3.46
CA VAL A 123 12.19 1.41 2.43
C VAL A 123 11.31 1.81 1.25
N ARG A 124 10.23 1.06 0.99
CA ARG A 124 9.26 1.36 -0.07
C ARG A 124 8.22 2.37 0.35
N ILE A 125 8.19 2.75 1.62
CA ILE A 125 7.22 3.66 2.18
C ILE A 125 7.89 5.04 2.20
N ASN A 126 7.30 6.00 1.51
CA ASN A 126 7.88 7.34 1.38
C ASN A 126 7.52 8.23 2.57
N LYS A 127 6.24 8.27 2.93
CA LYS A 127 5.73 9.06 4.06
C LYS A 127 4.35 8.60 4.50
N LYS A 128 4.01 8.91 5.75
CA LYS A 128 2.65 8.89 6.27
C LYS A 128 1.91 10.15 5.80
N VAL A 129 0.71 9.99 5.27
CA VAL A 129 -0.15 11.08 4.79
C VAL A 129 -1.40 11.27 5.63
N GLY A 130 -1.80 10.27 6.40
CA GLY A 130 -3.00 10.34 7.22
C GLY A 130 -3.14 9.15 8.15
N LYS A 131 -4.28 9.08 8.84
CA LYS A 131 -4.65 7.95 9.70
C LYS A 131 -6.16 7.79 9.66
N MET A 132 -6.61 6.55 9.50
CA MET A 132 -8.02 6.18 9.63
C MET A 132 -8.48 6.34 11.08
N THR A 133 -9.76 6.66 11.26
CA THR A 133 -10.38 6.67 12.58
C THR A 133 -10.57 5.25 13.13
N ASP A 134 -10.68 5.09 14.45
CA ASP A 134 -10.87 3.78 15.09
C ASP A 134 -12.15 3.08 14.61
N SER A 135 -13.20 3.84 14.30
CA SER A 135 -14.43 3.30 13.71
C SER A 135 -14.20 2.70 12.32
N GLU A 136 -13.38 3.36 11.50
CA GLU A 136 -13.04 2.87 10.16
C GLU A 136 -12.10 1.66 10.24
N ILE A 137 -11.14 1.67 11.16
CA ILE A 137 -10.25 0.53 11.43
C ILE A 137 -11.08 -0.69 11.87
N SER A 138 -12.03 -0.50 12.78
CA SER A 138 -12.92 -1.58 13.25
C SER A 138 -13.75 -2.20 12.11
N LYS A 139 -14.22 -1.38 11.16
CA LYS A 139 -14.94 -1.87 9.97
C LYS A 139 -14.01 -2.58 8.98
N LEU A 140 -12.80 -2.07 8.82
CA LEU A 140 -11.76 -2.72 8.01
C LEU A 140 -11.41 -4.10 8.57
N ASP A 141 -11.37 -4.24 9.90
CA ASP A 141 -11.08 -5.50 10.58
C ASP A 141 -12.12 -6.58 10.32
N ILE A 142 -13.40 -6.21 10.23
CA ILE A 142 -14.47 -7.13 9.82
C ILE A 142 -14.20 -7.67 8.40
N ILE A 143 -13.68 -6.84 7.51
CA ILE A 143 -13.35 -7.23 6.13
C ILE A 143 -12.11 -8.12 6.10
N ILE A 144 -11.06 -7.78 6.85
CA ILE A 144 -9.84 -8.59 6.98
C ILE A 144 -10.21 -10.00 7.48
N LYS A 145 -10.96 -10.07 8.59
CA LYS A 145 -11.48 -11.32 9.16
C LYS A 145 -12.23 -12.17 8.14
N ARG A 146 -13.13 -11.55 7.38
CA ARG A 146 -13.88 -12.22 6.31
C ARG A 146 -12.98 -12.79 5.22
N ILE A 147 -11.96 -12.07 4.78
CA ILE A 147 -11.07 -12.51 3.69
C ILE A 147 -10.18 -13.67 4.12
N PHE A 148 -9.72 -13.65 5.37
CA PHE A 148 -8.83 -14.67 5.92
C PHE A 148 -9.58 -15.79 6.65
N GLU A 149 -10.92 -15.75 6.68
CA GLU A 149 -11.79 -16.72 7.35
C GLU A 149 -11.46 -16.90 8.85
N ILE A 150 -11.22 -15.79 9.55
CA ILE A 150 -10.87 -15.73 11.00
C ILE A 150 -11.80 -14.82 11.81
#